data_AF-A0A662S9F2-F1
#
_entry.id   AF-A0A662S9F2-F1
#
_cell.length_a   1.000
_cell.length_b   1.000
_cell.length_c   1.000
_cell.angle_alpha   90.00
_cell.angle_beta   90.00
_cell.angle_gamma   90.00
#
_symmetry.space_group_name_H-M   'P 1'
#
loop_
_entity.id
_entity.type
_entity.pdbx_description
1 polymer ?
#
loop_
_entity_poly.entity_id
_entity_poly.type
_entity_poly.pdbx_seq_one_letter_code
_entity_poly.pdbx_strand_id
1 'polypeptide(L)'
;MLFVKDVTIPADTKKASPVEGVIEITRAVIKKIEISFAFGCRNMVAIQLFWGEHPIFPRNPDEWIKGDGYVVSGECFYFIYQEPYQIKYRAHSEGTSYDHTLIVRINMLPVWALYPFSDEMYRMAQMEELGETST
;
A
#
# COMPACT_ATOMS: atom_id res chain seq x y z
N MET A 1 10.73 6.98 -0.49
CA MET A 1 9.53 7.70 -0.97
C MET A 1 8.37 7.33 -0.08
N LEU A 2 7.58 8.31 0.39
CA LEU A 2 6.45 8.09 1.28
C LEU A 2 5.17 8.55 0.58
N PHE A 3 4.22 7.63 0.44
CA PHE A 3 2.87 7.92 -0.06
C PHE A 3 1.90 7.88 1.10
N VAL A 4 0.98 8.85 1.17
CA VAL A 4 -0.03 8.96 2.22
C VAL A 4 -1.40 9.09 1.58
N LYS A 5 -2.37 8.31 2.07
CA LYS A 5 -3.76 8.40 1.65
C LYS A 5 -4.69 8.32 2.85
N ASP A 6 -5.60 9.28 2.92
CA ASP A 6 -6.73 9.24 3.84
C ASP A 6 -7.86 8.43 3.18
N VAL A 7 -8.28 7.38 3.87
CA VAL A 7 -9.36 6.48 3.47
C VAL A 7 -10.54 6.73 4.40
N THR A 8 -11.59 7.37 3.89
CA THR A 8 -12.83 7.60 4.63
C THR A 8 -13.80 6.46 4.37
N ILE A 9 -14.23 5.80 5.43
CA ILE A 9 -15.22 4.72 5.42
C ILE A 9 -16.51 5.26 6.05
N PRO A 10 -17.64 5.28 5.31
CA PRO A 10 -18.94 5.63 5.87
C PRO A 10 -19.34 4.72 7.03
N ALA A 11 -20.16 5.23 7.96
CA ALA A 11 -20.71 4.44 9.06
C ALA A 11 -21.42 3.16 8.58
N ASP A 12 -21.33 2.09 9.37
CA ASP A 12 -21.96 0.77 9.13
C ASP A 12 -21.74 0.16 7.73
N THR A 13 -20.58 0.43 7.12
CA THR A 13 -20.21 -0.21 5.84
C THR A 13 -20.02 -1.71 6.09
N LYS A 14 -20.83 -2.55 5.42
CA LYS A 14 -20.84 -4.00 5.63
C LYS A 14 -19.62 -4.68 5.06
N LYS A 15 -19.13 -5.73 5.72
CA LYS A 15 -18.03 -6.56 5.19
C LYS A 15 -18.34 -7.16 3.81
N ALA A 16 -19.61 -7.45 3.52
CA ALA A 16 -20.07 -7.98 2.24
C ALA A 16 -20.08 -6.95 1.09
N SER A 17 -20.04 -5.65 1.42
CA SER A 17 -20.00 -4.55 0.45
C SER A 17 -19.00 -3.49 0.95
N PRO A 18 -17.69 -3.81 0.92
CA PRO A 18 -16.67 -2.91 1.41
C PRO A 18 -16.50 -1.71 0.46
N VAL A 19 -16.05 -0.59 1.01
CA VAL A 19 -15.60 0.56 0.22
C VAL A 19 -14.30 0.17 -0.47
N GLU A 20 -14.24 0.39 -1.77
CA GLU A 20 -13.06 0.15 -2.58
C GLU A 20 -12.47 1.46 -3.11
N GLY A 21 -11.16 1.47 -3.30
CA GLY A 21 -10.49 2.57 -3.97
C GLY A 21 -9.04 2.27 -4.26
N VAL A 22 -8.33 3.28 -4.76
CA VAL A 22 -6.93 3.15 -5.17
C VAL A 22 -6.03 4.18 -4.50
N ILE A 23 -4.79 3.78 -4.29
CA ILE A 23 -3.67 4.62 -3.89
C ILE A 23 -2.70 4.64 -5.05
N GLU A 24 -2.59 5.79 -5.72
CA GLU A 24 -1.60 6.01 -6.77
C GLU A 24 -0.20 5.98 -6.17
N ILE A 25 0.67 5.17 -6.75
CA ILE A 25 2.07 5.01 -6.37
C ILE A 25 2.96 5.09 -7.62
N THR A 26 4.25 4.83 -7.45
CA THR A 26 5.22 4.79 -8.55
C THR A 26 5.89 3.43 -8.63
N ARG A 27 6.51 3.11 -9.77
CA ARG A 27 7.38 1.93 -9.93
C ARG A 27 8.50 1.94 -8.89
N ALA A 28 8.41 1.08 -7.89
CA ALA A 28 9.32 1.02 -6.75
C ALA A 28 9.07 -0.25 -5.92
N VAL A 29 9.87 -0.44 -4.87
CA VAL A 29 9.73 -1.57 -3.95
C VAL A 29 9.07 -1.07 -2.67
N ILE A 30 7.93 -1.64 -2.29
CA ILE A 30 7.31 -1.37 -1.00
C ILE A 30 8.22 -1.95 0.08
N LYS A 31 8.62 -1.11 1.04
CA LYS A 31 9.48 -1.44 2.17
C LYS A 31 8.70 -1.56 3.48
N LYS A 32 7.70 -0.71 3.66
CA LYS A 32 6.88 -0.68 4.87
C LYS A 32 5.50 -0.12 4.57
N ILE A 33 4.49 -0.74 5.17
CA ILE A 33 3.10 -0.27 5.15
C ILE A 33 2.71 0.06 6.59
N GLU A 34 2.06 1.19 6.79
CA GLU A 34 1.52 1.60 8.08
C GLU A 34 0.08 2.07 7.92
N ILE A 35 -0.79 1.67 8.82
CA ILE A 35 -2.20 2.03 8.85
C ILE A 35 -2.49 2.60 10.23
N SER A 36 -2.83 3.88 10.26
CA SER A 36 -3.21 4.58 11.49
C SER A 36 -4.71 4.49 11.70
N PHE A 37 -5.10 3.93 12.84
CA PHE A 37 -6.50 3.90 13.27
C PHE A 37 -6.73 5.03 14.28
N ALA A 38 -7.73 5.87 14.04
CA ALA A 38 -8.16 6.86 15.02
C ALA A 38 -8.71 6.18 16.28
N PHE A 39 -8.68 6.89 17.41
CA PHE A 39 -9.32 6.43 18.64
C PHE A 39 -10.84 6.33 18.47
N GLY A 40 -11.44 5.28 19.03
CA GLY A 40 -12.89 5.06 18.99
C GLY A 40 -13.36 4.15 17.86
N CYS A 41 -12.45 3.54 17.11
CA CYS A 41 -12.80 2.53 16.08
C CYS A 41 -13.22 1.20 16.72
N ARG A 42 -12.78 0.91 17.96
CA ARG A 42 -13.11 -0.31 18.72
C ARG A 42 -12.86 -1.62 17.97
N ASN A 43 -11.85 -1.65 17.09
CA ASN A 43 -11.55 -2.77 16.19
C ASN A 43 -12.71 -3.18 15.26
N MET A 44 -13.69 -2.30 15.02
CA MET A 44 -14.81 -2.55 14.09
C MET A 44 -14.48 -2.06 12.67
N VAL A 45 -13.58 -1.09 12.56
CA VAL A 45 -13.07 -0.60 11.27
C VAL A 45 -11.94 -1.50 10.80
N ALA A 46 -12.02 -1.94 9.56
CA ALA A 46 -11.08 -2.88 8.99
C ALA A 46 -10.68 -2.49 7.56
N ILE A 47 -9.45 -2.83 7.17
CA ILE A 47 -8.92 -2.55 5.83
C ILE A 47 -8.03 -3.69 5.34
N GLN A 48 -8.01 -3.86 4.02
CA GLN A 48 -7.11 -4.72 3.28
C GLN A 48 -6.50 -3.95 2.11
N LEU A 49 -5.25 -4.24 1.79
CA LEU A 49 -4.52 -3.69 0.65
C LEU A 49 -4.16 -4.80 -0.33
N PHE A 50 -4.30 -4.50 -1.62
CA PHE A 50 -4.09 -5.42 -2.73
C PHE A 50 -3.23 -4.78 -3.82
N TRP A 51 -2.45 -5.60 -4.51
CA TRP A 51 -1.86 -5.26 -5.78
C TRP A 51 -2.48 -6.14 -6.87
N GLY A 52 -3.20 -5.52 -7.82
CA GLY A 52 -4.11 -6.27 -8.67
C GLY A 52 -5.20 -6.95 -7.83
N GLU A 53 -5.24 -8.28 -7.87
CA GLU A 53 -6.11 -9.11 -7.02
C GLU A 53 -5.34 -9.83 -5.89
N HIS A 54 -4.02 -9.61 -5.79
CA HIS A 54 -3.19 -10.27 -4.79
C HIS A 54 -3.16 -9.46 -3.48
N PRO A 55 -3.54 -10.06 -2.34
CA PRO A 55 -3.47 -9.37 -1.05
C PRO A 55 -2.02 -9.14 -0.66
N ILE A 56 -1.66 -7.87 -0.41
CA ILE A 56 -0.33 -7.49 0.06
C ILE A 56 -0.32 -7.28 1.57
N PHE A 57 -1.42 -6.78 2.14
CA PHE A 57 -1.53 -6.50 3.57
C PHE A 57 -3.00 -6.55 4.04
N PRO A 58 -3.42 -7.58 4.80
CA PRO A 58 -2.62 -8.71 5.26
C PRO A 58 -2.49 -9.77 4.14
N ARG A 59 -1.59 -10.75 4.28
CA ARG A 59 -1.33 -11.75 3.22
C ARG A 59 -2.40 -12.84 3.11
N ASN A 60 -3.18 -13.03 4.16
CA ASN A 60 -4.34 -13.92 4.22
C ASN A 60 -5.57 -13.18 3.63
N PRO A 61 -6.11 -13.63 2.49
CA PRO A 61 -7.15 -12.91 1.75
C PRO A 61 -8.48 -12.77 2.51
N ASP A 62 -8.78 -13.68 3.45
CA ASP A 62 -10.05 -13.69 4.18
C ASP A 62 -10.05 -12.79 5.43
N GLU A 63 -8.87 -12.31 5.83
CA GLU A 63 -8.64 -11.61 7.09
C GLU A 63 -8.34 -10.13 6.88
N TRP A 64 -8.67 -9.33 7.89
CA TRP A 64 -8.65 -7.88 7.78
C TRP A 64 -7.77 -7.26 8.86
N ILE A 65 -7.05 -6.20 8.51
CA ILE A 65 -6.32 -5.42 9.49
C ILE A 65 -7.31 -4.51 10.23
N LYS A 66 -7.27 -4.58 11.55
CA LYS A 66 -8.13 -3.82 12.47
C LYS A 66 -7.27 -3.10 13.50
N GLY A 67 -7.78 -2.02 14.06
CA GLY A 67 -7.12 -1.30 15.14
C GLY A 67 -8.04 -0.32 15.86
N ASP A 68 -7.52 0.27 16.93
CA ASP A 68 -8.22 1.29 17.72
C ASP A 68 -7.22 2.20 18.45
N GLY A 69 -6.96 3.39 17.91
CA GLY A 69 -6.05 4.36 18.53
C GLY A 69 -4.56 4.01 18.45
N TYR A 70 -4.17 3.13 17.52
CA TYR A 70 -2.76 2.79 17.28
C TYR A 70 -2.46 2.60 15.79
N VAL A 71 -1.17 2.53 15.48
CA VAL A 71 -0.67 2.26 14.12
C VAL A 71 -0.36 0.78 13.99
N VAL A 72 -1.00 0.11 13.04
CA VAL A 72 -0.60 -1.22 12.60
C VAL A 72 0.45 -1.05 11.51
N SER A 73 1.61 -1.68 11.67
CA SER A 73 2.67 -1.61 10.66
C SER A 73 3.16 -3.00 10.27
N GLY A 74 3.55 -3.13 9.01
CA GLY A 74 4.16 -4.33 8.45
C GLY A 74 5.34 -3.96 7.58
N GLU A 75 6.48 -4.62 7.82
CA GLU A 75 7.60 -4.58 6.89
C GLU A 75 7.35 -5.59 5.77
N CYS A 76 7.50 -5.14 4.53
CA CYS A 76 7.40 -6.04 3.39
C CYS A 76 8.47 -5.66 2.36
N PHE A 77 8.80 -6.60 1.50
CA PHE A 77 9.67 -6.36 0.35
C PHE A 77 8.89 -6.77 -0.88
N TYR A 78 8.14 -5.83 -1.44
CA TYR A 78 7.21 -6.12 -2.53
C TYR A 78 7.50 -5.23 -3.73
N PHE A 79 7.92 -5.83 -4.85
CA PHE A 79 8.33 -5.08 -6.02
C PHE A 79 7.15 -4.79 -6.95
N ILE A 80 6.90 -3.51 -7.20
CA ILE A 80 5.89 -3.04 -8.15
C ILE A 80 6.61 -2.72 -9.46
N TYR A 81 6.53 -3.62 -10.43
CA TYR A 81 7.30 -3.56 -11.68
C TYR A 81 6.46 -3.31 -12.94
N GLN A 82 5.14 -3.52 -12.86
CA GLN A 82 4.21 -3.38 -13.98
C GLN A 82 3.06 -2.44 -13.63
N GLU A 83 2.53 -1.79 -14.66
CA GLU A 83 1.33 -0.97 -14.57
C GLU A 83 0.07 -1.83 -14.33
N PRO A 84 -0.98 -1.28 -13.68
CA PRO A 84 -1.08 0.07 -13.15
C PRO A 84 -0.29 0.23 -11.84
N TYR A 85 0.34 1.40 -11.64
CA TYR A 85 1.06 1.74 -10.40
C TYR A 85 0.08 2.16 -9.29
N GLN A 86 -0.77 1.22 -8.90
CA GLN A 86 -1.87 1.45 -7.97
C GLN A 86 -1.94 0.32 -6.95
N ILE A 87 -2.17 0.68 -5.69
CA ILE A 87 -2.56 -0.25 -4.64
C ILE A 87 -4.05 -0.10 -4.45
N LYS A 88 -4.80 -1.18 -4.65
CA LYS A 88 -6.23 -1.20 -4.35
C LYS A 88 -6.40 -1.39 -2.84
N TYR A 89 -7.39 -0.74 -2.26
CA TYR A 89 -7.81 -1.02 -0.89
C TYR A 89 -9.27 -1.43 -0.86
N ARG A 90 -9.60 -2.26 0.12
CA ARG A 90 -10.97 -2.55 0.53
C ARG A 90 -11.08 -2.21 2.01
N ALA A 91 -12.14 -1.53 2.43
CA ALA A 91 -12.33 -1.15 3.82
C ALA A 91 -13.81 -1.24 4.23
N HIS A 92 -14.06 -1.59 5.48
CA HIS A 92 -15.42 -1.68 6.03
C HIS A 92 -15.45 -1.27 7.51
N SER A 93 -16.64 -1.00 8.04
CA SER A 93 -16.86 -0.39 9.35
C SER A 93 -18.15 -0.92 9.99
N GLU A 94 -18.38 -2.21 9.88
CA GLU A 94 -19.65 -2.85 10.25
C GLU A 94 -19.95 -2.66 11.74
N GLY A 95 -21.15 -2.18 12.06
CA GLY A 95 -21.58 -1.89 13.44
C GLY A 95 -21.08 -0.55 14.00
N THR A 96 -20.46 0.30 13.19
CA THR A 96 -20.06 1.67 13.59
C THR A 96 -21.19 2.69 13.37
N SER A 97 -21.19 3.77 14.14
CA SER A 97 -22.22 4.83 14.08
C SER A 97 -21.74 6.13 13.45
N TYR A 98 -20.44 6.25 13.16
CA TYR A 98 -19.82 7.45 12.61
C TYR A 98 -18.92 7.08 11.45
N ASP A 99 -18.64 8.06 10.60
CA ASP A 99 -17.65 7.90 9.54
C ASP A 99 -16.26 7.85 10.16
N HIS A 100 -15.43 6.95 9.63
CA HIS A 100 -14.08 6.73 10.12
C HIS A 100 -13.06 7.03 9.03
N THR A 101 -11.98 7.71 9.38
CA THR A 101 -10.87 7.96 8.45
C THR A 101 -9.63 7.20 8.93
N LEU A 102 -9.10 6.34 8.06
CA LEU A 102 -7.83 5.66 8.24
C LEU A 102 -6.75 6.40 7.46
N ILE A 103 -5.55 6.51 8.03
CA ILE A 103 -4.39 7.09 7.33
C ILE A 103 -3.48 5.95 6.90
N VAL A 104 -3.41 5.68 5.60
CA VAL A 104 -2.52 4.67 5.02
C VAL A 104 -1.24 5.33 4.58
N ARG A 105 -0.10 4.80 5.03
CA ARG A 105 1.24 5.24 4.68
C ARG A 105 2.01 4.09 4.04
N ILE A 106 2.54 4.33 2.84
CA ILE A 106 3.31 3.34 2.10
C ILE A 106 4.70 3.92 1.87
N ASN A 107 5.69 3.33 2.53
CA ASN A 107 7.10 3.65 2.32
C ASN A 107 7.64 2.74 1.23
N MET A 108 8.13 3.35 0.16
CA MET A 108 8.74 2.68 -0.98
C MET A 108 10.19 3.11 -1.17
N LEU A 109 11.01 2.19 -1.63
CA LEU A 109 12.39 2.41 -2.06
C LEU A 109 12.46 2.35 -3.59
N PRO A 110 13.13 3.31 -4.25
CA PRO A 110 13.40 3.17 -5.67
C PRO A 110 14.33 1.99 -5.92
N VAL A 111 14.30 1.44 -7.13
CA VAL A 111 15.00 0.18 -7.46
C VAL A 111 16.51 0.29 -7.26
N TRP A 112 17.14 1.40 -7.66
CA TRP A 112 18.58 1.66 -7.41
C TRP A 112 18.96 1.59 -5.94
N ALA A 113 18.09 2.01 -5.03
CA ALA A 113 18.40 2.05 -3.61
C ALA A 113 18.47 0.66 -2.96
N LEU A 114 18.04 -0.40 -3.66
CA LEU A 114 18.20 -1.78 -3.18
C LEU A 114 19.64 -2.28 -3.26
N TYR A 115 20.42 -1.77 -4.21
CA TYR A 115 21.79 -2.24 -4.47
C TYR A 115 22.76 -1.05 -4.47
N PRO A 116 23.18 -0.57 -3.29
CA PRO A 116 24.06 0.61 -3.18
C PRO A 116 25.47 0.41 -3.76
N PHE A 117 25.82 -0.78 -4.26
CA PHE A 117 27.08 -1.08 -4.98
C PHE A 117 26.88 -1.34 -6.47
N SER A 118 25.72 -0.97 -7.04
CA SER A 118 25.34 -1.23 -8.44
C SER A 118 25.67 -0.09 -9.41
N ASP A 119 26.43 0.93 -9.01
CA ASP A 119 26.70 2.12 -9.84
C ASP A 119 27.16 1.79 -11.28
N GLU A 120 27.92 0.71 -11.46
CA GLU A 120 28.31 0.20 -12.78
C GLU A 120 27.13 -0.37 -13.59
N MET A 121 26.21 -1.10 -12.94
CA MET A 121 25.01 -1.64 -13.57
C MET A 121 23.94 -0.58 -13.85
N TYR A 122 23.83 0.44 -12.99
CA TYR A 122 22.91 1.56 -13.24
C TYR A 122 23.37 2.39 -14.43
N ARG A 123 24.68 2.61 -14.58
CA ARG A 123 25.28 3.22 -15.77
C ARG A 123 24.96 2.42 -17.05
N MET A 124 25.07 1.09 -17.01
CA MET A 124 24.75 0.21 -18.15
C MET A 124 23.26 0.22 -18.50
N ALA A 125 22.37 0.15 -17.50
CA ALA A 125 20.92 0.18 -17.73
C ALA A 125 20.45 1.52 -18.33
N GLN A 126 21.05 2.63 -17.90
CA GLN A 126 20.74 3.96 -18.45
C GLN A 126 21.19 4.13 -19.90
N MET A 127 22.30 3.49 -20.31
CA MET A 127 22.79 3.52 -21.70
C MET A 127 21.91 2.66 -22.64
N GLU A 128 21.38 1.55 -22.16
CA GLU A 128 20.45 0.68 -22.90
C GLU A 128 19.08 1.35 -23.10
N GLU A 129 18.53 2.01 -22.08
CA GLU A 129 17.26 2.75 -22.16
C GLU A 129 17.32 3.98 -23.09
N LEU A 130 18.50 4.55 -23.33
CA LEU A 130 18.72 5.68 -24.25
C LEU A 130 18.96 5.26 -25.72
N GLY A 131 19.00 3.95 -26.01
CA GLY A 131 19.23 3.43 -27.36
C GLY A 131 20.65 3.67 -27.90
N GLU A 132 21.58 4.10 -27.04
CA GLU A 132 23.00 4.30 -27.38
C GLU A 132 23.76 2.98 -27.22
N THR A 133 23.36 1.95 -27.95
CA THR A 133 24.24 0.79 -28.18
C THR A 133 25.01 1.03 -29.47
N SER A 134 26.03 1.90 -29.41
CA SER A 134 26.98 2.07 -30.49
C SER A 134 28.26 1.28 -30.22
N THR A 135 28.31 0.12 -30.89
CA THR A 135 29.46 -0.78 -31.19
C THR A 135 29.79 -1.87 -30.18
#